data_AF-A0A1F9RSG8-F1
#
_entry.id   AF-A0A1F9RSG8-F1
#
_cell.length_a   1.000
_cell.length_b   1.000
_cell.length_c   1.000
_cell.angle_alpha   90.00
_cell.angle_beta   90.00
_cell.angle_gamma   90.00
#
_symmetry.space_group_name_H-M   'P 1'
#
loop_
_entity.id
_entity.type
_entity.pdbx_description
1 polymer ?
#
loop_
_entity_poly.entity_id
_entity_poly.type
_entity_poly.pdbx_seq_one_letter_code
_entity_poly.pdbx_strand_id
1 'polypeptide(L)'
;MKKNTLLALSVAVLTLSAFGCGGGSQTRVKKGQVVDVLEQDPNQGGYIEAIGIGAADPTLPTQTQRRALSRDAAIVKAHNELLTMIKGATLESGQTVEQSVMTDSKMVEKVDAMIKGAEIVKTEFTSDDGALTTLRLPKKRLEQMMGIKFK
;
A
#
# COMPACT_ATOMS: atom_id res chain seq x y z
N MET A 1 46.98 58.42 -19.04
CA MET A 1 47.15 58.24 -17.58
C MET A 1 46.36 56.97 -17.21
N LYS A 2 46.96 55.90 -16.65
CA LYS A 2 47.01 55.59 -15.20
C LYS A 2 45.68 55.99 -14.50
N LYS A 3 44.85 55.17 -13.85
CA LYS A 3 44.90 53.81 -13.25
C LYS A 3 43.43 53.27 -13.20
N ASN A 4 43.01 52.10 -12.68
CA ASN A 4 43.63 50.97 -11.95
C ASN A 4 42.92 49.63 -12.33
N THR A 5 43.35 48.52 -11.74
CA THR A 5 42.69 47.19 -11.66
C THR A 5 41.78 47.06 -10.42
N LEU A 6 40.82 46.12 -10.42
CA LEU A 6 40.75 45.02 -9.42
C LEU A 6 39.56 44.06 -9.62
N LEU A 7 39.86 42.80 -9.32
CA LEU A 7 39.09 41.56 -9.34
C LEU A 7 37.73 41.60 -8.62
N ALA A 8 36.78 40.83 -9.15
CA ALA A 8 35.76 40.12 -8.37
C ALA A 8 35.56 38.71 -8.95
N LEU A 9 36.25 37.73 -8.36
CA LEU A 9 36.07 36.30 -8.60
C LEU A 9 35.19 35.73 -7.46
N SER A 10 34.51 34.59 -7.68
CA SER A 10 33.50 33.95 -6.81
C SER A 10 32.12 34.65 -6.83
N VAL A 11 30.98 33.96 -6.66
CA VAL A 11 30.71 32.62 -6.12
C VAL A 11 29.82 31.80 -7.08
N ALA A 12 29.95 30.47 -7.05
CA ALA A 12 29.13 29.55 -7.83
C ALA A 12 27.64 29.58 -7.42
N VAL A 13 26.74 29.70 -8.39
CA VAL A 13 25.33 29.31 -8.24
C VAL A 13 25.12 28.02 -9.02
N LEU A 14 25.53 26.91 -8.39
CA LEU A 14 25.17 25.57 -8.86
C LEU A 14 23.68 25.38 -8.56
N THR A 15 22.79 25.70 -9.51
CA THR A 15 21.35 25.43 -9.38
C THR A 15 21.11 23.92 -9.47
N LEU A 16 21.43 23.23 -8.38
CA LEU A 16 21.09 21.84 -8.17
C LEU A 16 19.57 21.78 -7.97
N SER A 17 18.83 21.68 -9.08
CA SER A 17 17.39 21.41 -9.08
C SER A 17 17.19 20.01 -8.51
N ALA A 18 17.05 19.96 -7.19
CA ALA A 18 16.68 18.76 -6.47
C ALA A 18 15.31 18.32 -6.98
N PHE A 19 15.31 17.37 -7.92
CA PHE A 19 14.18 16.48 -8.15
C PHE A 19 13.96 15.72 -6.85
N GLY A 20 13.13 16.30 -5.98
CA GLY A 20 12.75 15.65 -4.75
C GLY A 20 12.06 14.33 -5.09
N CYS A 21 12.63 13.23 -4.62
CA CYS A 21 11.94 11.94 -4.56
C CYS A 21 10.74 12.08 -3.62
N GLY A 22 9.66 12.64 -4.14
CA GLY A 22 8.37 12.78 -3.48
C GLY A 22 7.66 11.44 -3.38
N GLY A 23 8.23 10.51 -2.62
CA GLY A 23 7.60 9.26 -2.18
C GLY A 23 6.47 9.51 -1.17
N GLY A 24 5.65 10.53 -1.41
CA GLY A 24 4.48 10.86 -0.61
C GLY A 24 3.34 9.92 -0.95
N SER A 25 2.73 9.31 0.08
CA SER A 25 1.53 8.49 -0.06
C SER A 25 0.39 9.31 -0.68
N GLN A 26 0.21 9.18 -1.99
CA GLN A 26 -0.82 9.90 -2.73
C GLN A 26 -2.19 9.62 -2.14
N THR A 27 -2.98 10.67 -1.92
CA THR A 27 -4.37 10.53 -1.47
C THR A 27 -5.20 9.88 -2.58
N ARG A 28 -5.85 8.77 -2.25
CA ARG A 28 -6.72 8.01 -3.15
C ARG A 28 -8.17 8.50 -3.06
N VAL A 29 -8.50 9.35 -2.09
CA VAL A 29 -9.74 10.13 -2.05
C VAL A 29 -9.46 11.58 -2.47
N LYS A 30 -10.13 12.07 -3.52
CA LYS A 30 -10.03 13.46 -4.00
C LYS A 30 -11.42 14.09 -4.02
N LYS A 31 -11.54 15.31 -3.50
CA LYS A 31 -12.83 16.05 -3.36
C LYS A 31 -13.93 15.23 -2.65
N GLY A 32 -13.56 14.32 -1.75
CA GLY A 32 -14.49 13.45 -1.03
C GLY A 32 -14.91 12.18 -1.78
N GLN A 33 -14.42 11.93 -3.00
CA GLN A 33 -14.71 10.71 -3.76
C GLN A 33 -13.45 9.87 -3.96
N VAL A 34 -13.59 8.55 -4.11
CA VAL A 34 -12.47 7.71 -4.57
C VAL A 34 -12.08 8.16 -5.99
N VAL A 35 -10.78 8.14 -6.31
CA VAL A 35 -10.31 8.44 -7.67
C VAL A 35 -10.95 7.52 -8.71
N ASP A 36 -11.30 8.07 -9.89
CA ASP A 36 -11.97 7.34 -10.99
C ASP A 36 -11.20 6.10 -11.46
N VAL A 37 -9.87 6.12 -11.31
CA VAL A 37 -8.97 5.00 -11.57
C VAL A 37 -8.18 4.69 -10.30
N LEU A 38 -8.50 3.56 -9.67
CA LEU A 38 -7.77 3.04 -8.51
C LEU A 38 -6.72 2.01 -8.96
N GLU A 39 -5.50 2.46 -9.17
CA GLU A 39 -4.35 1.58 -9.44
C GLU A 39 -3.98 0.80 -8.17
N GLN A 40 -4.23 -0.51 -8.19
CA GLN A 40 -3.72 -1.47 -7.20
C GLN A 40 -2.53 -2.23 -7.80
N ASP A 41 -1.36 -1.59 -7.82
CA ASP A 41 -0.10 -2.29 -8.06
C ASP A 41 0.35 -2.98 -6.75
N PRO A 42 0.37 -4.33 -6.70
CA PRO A 42 0.70 -5.09 -5.50
C PRO A 42 2.20 -5.05 -5.15
N ASN A 43 3.06 -4.33 -5.87
CA ASN A 43 4.50 -4.26 -5.63
C ASN A 43 4.97 -2.83 -5.26
N GLN A 44 4.70 -2.40 -4.03
CA GLN A 44 5.13 -1.08 -3.56
C GLN A 44 6.41 -1.16 -2.72
N GLY A 45 7.56 -0.85 -3.34
CA GLY A 45 8.79 -0.49 -2.60
C GLY A 45 9.30 -1.51 -1.57
N GLY A 46 9.18 -2.82 -1.85
CA GLY A 46 9.54 -3.89 -0.92
C GLY A 46 8.41 -4.38 -0.02
N TYR A 47 7.20 -3.87 -0.21
CA TYR A 47 5.95 -4.35 0.39
C TYR A 47 5.03 -4.93 -0.68
N ILE A 48 4.08 -5.75 -0.23
CA ILE A 48 2.84 -6.03 -0.95
C ILE A 48 1.74 -5.21 -0.33
N GLU A 49 1.04 -4.42 -1.13
CA GLU A 49 -0.07 -3.58 -0.69
C GLU A 49 -1.39 -4.05 -1.30
N ALA A 50 -2.45 -3.97 -0.50
CA ALA A 50 -3.81 -4.29 -0.90
C ALA A 50 -4.75 -3.19 -0.42
N ILE A 51 -5.70 -2.80 -1.28
CA ILE A 51 -6.65 -1.72 -1.03
C ILE A 51 -8.04 -2.34 -0.91
N GLY A 52 -8.77 -1.96 0.13
CA GLY A 52 -10.16 -2.33 0.33
C GLY A 52 -11.05 -1.10 0.40
N ILE A 53 -12.26 -1.26 -0.13
CA ILE A 53 -13.29 -0.23 -0.11
C ILE A 53 -14.47 -0.77 0.71
N GLY A 54 -14.99 0.05 1.62
CA GLY A 54 -16.21 -0.21 2.35
C GLY A 54 -17.19 0.94 2.17
N ALA A 55 -18.42 0.63 1.77
CA ALA A 55 -19.50 1.61 1.73
C ALA A 55 -19.99 1.90 3.16
N ALA A 56 -20.47 3.12 3.41
CA ALA A 56 -21.21 3.43 4.61
C ALA A 56 -22.66 2.94 4.50
N ASP A 57 -23.23 2.51 5.63
CA ASP A 57 -24.66 2.28 5.75
C ASP A 57 -25.37 3.62 6.04
N PRO A 58 -26.19 4.17 5.13
CA PRO A 58 -26.85 5.45 5.33
C PRO A 58 -27.94 5.40 6.42
N THR A 59 -28.37 4.22 6.88
CA THR A 59 -29.37 4.07 7.93
C THR A 59 -28.80 4.31 9.34
N LEU A 60 -27.47 4.27 9.50
CA LEU A 60 -26.83 4.48 10.80
C LEU A 60 -26.88 5.97 11.22
N PRO A 61 -27.37 6.28 12.44
CA PRO A 61 -27.71 7.64 12.85
C PRO A 61 -26.51 8.59 13.00
N THR A 62 -25.31 8.08 13.28
CA THR A 62 -24.12 8.91 13.51
C THR A 62 -23.04 8.67 12.47
N GLN A 63 -22.33 9.73 12.10
CA GLN A 63 -21.13 9.65 11.24
C GLN A 63 -20.08 8.69 11.82
N THR A 64 -19.90 8.67 13.14
CA THR A 64 -18.97 7.75 13.82
C THR A 64 -19.33 6.29 13.56
N GLN A 65 -20.61 5.91 13.65
CA GLN A 65 -21.04 4.53 13.36
C GLN A 65 -20.88 4.19 11.87
N ARG A 66 -21.24 5.10 10.97
CA ARG A 66 -21.04 4.93 9.51
C ARG A 66 -19.58 4.68 9.16
N ARG A 67 -18.69 5.52 9.67
CA ARG A 67 -17.24 5.45 9.46
C ARG A 67 -16.59 4.24 10.11
N ALA A 68 -17.08 3.80 11.27
CA ALA A 68 -16.62 2.56 11.89
C ALA A 68 -16.95 1.35 10.99
N LEU A 69 -18.22 1.21 10.61
CA LEU A 69 -18.67 0.10 9.76
C LEU A 69 -18.00 0.11 8.38
N SER A 70 -17.91 1.27 7.71
CA SER A 70 -17.27 1.38 6.41
C SER A 70 -15.77 1.06 6.47
N ARG A 71 -15.08 1.51 7.53
CA ARG A 71 -13.67 1.18 7.77
C ARG A 71 -13.45 -0.31 8.00
N ASP A 72 -14.28 -0.95 8.79
CA ASP A 72 -14.15 -2.39 9.09
C ASP A 72 -14.44 -3.23 7.83
N ALA A 73 -15.45 -2.85 7.04
CA ALA A 73 -15.69 -3.46 5.72
C ALA A 73 -14.51 -3.27 4.75
N ALA A 74 -13.91 -2.07 4.73
CA ALA A 74 -12.71 -1.79 3.94
C ALA A 74 -11.50 -2.63 4.40
N ILE A 75 -11.31 -2.81 5.70
CA ILE A 75 -10.26 -3.69 6.27
C ILE A 75 -10.46 -5.14 5.83
N VAL A 76 -11.68 -5.67 5.92
CA VAL A 76 -11.99 -7.06 5.49
C VAL A 76 -11.77 -7.22 3.99
N LYS A 77 -12.22 -6.27 3.16
CA LYS A 77 -11.97 -6.29 1.72
C LYS A 77 -10.47 -6.29 1.39
N ALA A 78 -9.69 -5.43 2.05
CA ALA A 78 -8.24 -5.37 1.85
C ALA A 78 -7.52 -6.69 2.24
N HIS A 79 -7.94 -7.35 3.33
CA HIS A 79 -7.39 -8.67 3.71
C HIS A 79 -7.72 -9.74 2.66
N ASN A 80 -8.92 -9.71 2.07
CA ASN A 80 -9.32 -10.65 1.02
C ASN A 80 -8.53 -10.44 -0.29
N GLU A 81 -8.28 -9.19 -0.68
CA GLU A 81 -7.39 -8.86 -1.81
C GLU A 81 -5.97 -9.36 -1.55
N LEU A 82 -5.42 -9.09 -0.37
CA LEU A 82 -4.08 -9.53 0.05
C LEU A 82 -3.94 -11.06 0.06
N LEU A 83 -4.97 -11.78 0.53
CA LEU A 83 -5.04 -13.23 0.47
C LEU A 83 -5.08 -13.75 -0.96
N THR A 84 -5.79 -13.06 -1.86
CA THR A 84 -5.86 -13.42 -3.28
C THR A 84 -4.49 -13.27 -3.95
N MET A 85 -3.78 -12.16 -3.69
CA MET A 85 -2.40 -11.94 -4.16
C MET A 85 -1.44 -13.03 -3.65
N ILE A 86 -1.54 -13.36 -2.35
CA ILE A 86 -0.70 -14.40 -1.73
C ILE A 86 -0.98 -15.77 -2.35
N LYS A 87 -2.25 -16.16 -2.50
CA LYS A 87 -2.64 -17.45 -3.11
C LYS A 87 -2.14 -17.62 -4.54
N GLY A 88 -2.22 -16.55 -5.34
CA GLY A 88 -1.74 -16.52 -6.72
C GLY A 88 -0.22 -16.49 -6.87
N ALA A 89 0.54 -16.19 -5.81
CA ALA A 89 2.00 -16.14 -5.86
C ALA A 89 2.61 -17.54 -6.12
N THR A 90 3.68 -17.58 -6.91
CA THR A 90 4.42 -18.81 -7.23
C THR A 90 5.57 -19.02 -6.24
N LEU A 91 5.66 -20.23 -5.68
CA LEU A 91 6.75 -20.66 -4.81
C LEU A 91 7.98 -21.03 -5.62
N GLU A 92 9.14 -21.13 -4.97
CA GLU A 92 10.37 -21.63 -5.63
C GLU A 92 10.22 -23.05 -6.20
N SER A 93 9.28 -23.84 -5.67
CA SER A 93 8.92 -25.17 -6.18
C SER A 93 8.15 -25.16 -7.51
N GLY A 94 7.80 -23.99 -8.05
CA GLY A 94 7.02 -23.82 -9.28
C GLY A 94 5.50 -23.97 -9.10
N GLN A 95 5.03 -24.41 -7.94
CA GLN A 95 3.61 -24.45 -7.59
C GLN A 95 3.13 -23.09 -7.07
N THR A 96 1.83 -22.81 -7.16
CA THR A 96 1.23 -21.66 -6.46
C THR A 96 1.10 -21.94 -4.96
N VAL A 97 0.97 -20.86 -4.17
CA VAL A 97 0.61 -20.98 -2.76
C VAL A 97 -0.74 -21.69 -2.61
N GLU A 98 -1.71 -21.40 -3.49
CA GLU A 98 -3.01 -22.08 -3.52
C GLU A 98 -2.90 -23.61 -3.70
N GLN A 99 -2.06 -24.08 -4.63
CA GLN A 99 -1.80 -25.52 -4.79
C GLN A 99 -1.15 -26.13 -3.56
N SER A 100 -0.25 -25.38 -2.91
CA SER A 100 0.50 -25.89 -1.75
C SER A 100 -0.33 -25.94 -0.47
N VAL A 101 -1.29 -25.02 -0.26
CA VAL A 101 -2.22 -25.11 0.89
C VAL A 101 -3.24 -26.26 0.77
N MET A 102 -3.44 -26.82 -0.43
CA MET A 102 -4.26 -28.03 -0.60
C MET A 102 -3.55 -29.31 -0.13
N THR A 103 -2.21 -29.30 -0.04
CA THR A 103 -1.39 -30.49 0.22
C THR A 103 -0.56 -30.40 1.51
N ASP A 104 -0.27 -29.19 2.01
CA ASP A 104 0.49 -28.96 3.25
C ASP A 104 -0.28 -28.07 4.23
N SER A 105 -0.68 -28.64 5.37
CA SER A 105 -1.34 -27.91 6.46
C SER A 105 -0.45 -26.82 7.08
N LYS A 106 0.88 -26.97 7.04
CA LYS A 106 1.81 -25.93 7.51
C LYS A 106 1.80 -24.71 6.60
N MET A 107 1.48 -24.86 5.31
CA MET A 107 1.27 -23.72 4.42
C MET A 107 -0.01 -22.96 4.78
N VAL A 108 -1.06 -23.64 5.25
CA VAL A 108 -2.27 -22.97 5.78
C VAL A 108 -1.92 -22.11 7.00
N GLU A 109 -1.21 -22.67 7.97
CA GLU A 109 -0.75 -21.95 9.18
C GLU A 109 0.12 -20.74 8.84
N LYS A 110 1.06 -20.89 7.88
CA LYS A 110 1.90 -19.79 7.39
C LYS A 110 1.09 -18.67 6.75
N VAL A 111 0.12 -19.00 5.89
CA VAL A 111 -0.73 -17.99 5.23
C VAL A 111 -1.59 -17.25 6.27
N ASP A 112 -2.20 -17.96 7.21
CA ASP A 112 -2.96 -17.34 8.31
C ASP A 112 -2.09 -16.40 9.17
N ALA A 113 -0.91 -16.84 9.58
CA ALA A 113 0.05 -16.02 10.33
C ALA A 113 0.59 -14.82 9.52
N MET A 114 0.67 -14.92 8.19
CA MET A 114 0.99 -13.79 7.32
C MET A 114 -0.15 -12.77 7.25
N ILE A 115 -1.38 -13.21 7.00
CA ILE A 115 -2.56 -12.33 6.89
C ILE A 115 -2.80 -11.57 8.20
N LYS A 116 -2.69 -12.25 9.35
CA LYS A 116 -2.75 -11.62 10.69
C LYS A 116 -1.62 -10.64 10.97
N GLY A 117 -0.52 -10.71 10.20
CA GLY A 117 0.63 -9.81 10.31
C GLY A 117 0.55 -8.57 9.41
N ALA A 118 -0.58 -8.34 8.70
CA ALA A 118 -0.76 -7.20 7.82
C ALA A 118 -0.93 -5.88 8.59
N GLU A 119 -0.25 -4.83 8.15
CA GLU A 119 -0.32 -3.51 8.78
C GLU A 119 -1.32 -2.61 8.05
N ILE A 120 -2.27 -2.02 8.78
CA ILE A 120 -3.09 -0.91 8.25
C ILE A 120 -2.21 0.34 8.20
N VAL A 121 -1.86 0.79 6.99
CA VAL A 121 -1.03 2.00 6.81
C VAL A 121 -1.84 3.26 6.56
N LYS A 122 -3.07 3.12 6.06
CA LYS A 122 -3.90 4.26 5.69
C LYS A 122 -5.37 3.89 5.72
N THR A 123 -6.19 4.79 6.24
CA THR A 123 -7.63 4.81 5.99
C THR A 123 -7.99 6.23 5.53
N GLU A 124 -8.59 6.37 4.36
CA GLU A 124 -9.12 7.61 3.80
C GLU A 124 -10.66 7.53 3.79
N PHE A 125 -11.35 8.58 4.24
CA PHE A 125 -12.82 8.61 4.24
C PHE A 125 -13.36 9.48 3.10
N THR A 126 -14.41 9.01 2.45
CA THR A 126 -15.18 9.75 1.43
C THR A 126 -16.24 10.65 2.08
N SER A 127 -16.83 11.56 1.30
CA SER A 127 -17.83 12.54 1.77
C SER A 127 -19.17 11.92 2.17
N ASP A 128 -19.45 10.72 1.69
CA ASP A 128 -20.59 9.86 2.06
C ASP A 128 -20.28 8.92 3.24
N ASP A 129 -19.18 9.17 3.97
CA ASP A 129 -18.68 8.37 5.11
C ASP A 129 -18.18 6.95 4.75
N GLY A 130 -18.10 6.60 3.46
CA GLY A 130 -17.37 5.42 2.99
C GLY A 130 -15.87 5.47 3.33
N ALA A 131 -15.19 4.34 3.26
CA ALA A 131 -13.78 4.21 3.63
C ALA A 131 -12.96 3.46 2.58
N LEU A 132 -11.73 3.93 2.38
CA LEU A 132 -10.69 3.28 1.60
C LEU A 132 -9.54 2.94 2.55
N THR A 133 -9.23 1.66 2.73
CA THR A 133 -8.14 1.20 3.62
C THR A 133 -7.05 0.50 2.83
N THR A 134 -5.80 0.88 3.07
CA THR A 134 -4.62 0.21 2.53
C THR A 134 -3.96 -0.62 3.63
N LEU A 135 -3.78 -1.92 3.33
CA LEU A 135 -2.93 -2.84 4.09
C LEU A 135 -1.58 -3.01 3.39
N ARG A 136 -0.53 -3.28 4.17
CA ARG A 136 0.76 -3.74 3.63
C ARG A 136 1.30 -4.99 4.33
N LEU A 137 2.11 -5.75 3.62
CA LEU A 137 2.98 -6.81 4.15
C LEU A 137 4.41 -6.66 3.63
N PRO A 138 5.46 -6.76 4.48
CA PRO A 138 6.85 -6.74 4.00
C PRO A 138 7.16 -7.96 3.13
N LYS A 139 7.68 -7.76 1.91
CA LYS A 139 8.06 -8.86 1.00
C LYS A 139 9.07 -9.80 1.64
N LYS A 140 10.09 -9.27 2.32
CA LYS A 140 11.09 -10.07 3.04
C LYS A 140 10.47 -11.07 4.04
N ARG A 141 9.37 -10.70 4.71
CA ARG A 141 8.66 -11.58 5.65
C ARG A 141 7.92 -12.70 4.91
N LEU A 142 7.27 -12.37 3.79
CA LEU A 142 6.61 -13.33 2.90
C LEU A 142 7.62 -14.34 2.31
N GLU A 143 8.76 -13.86 1.82
CA GLU A 143 9.86 -14.66 1.28
C GLU A 143 10.42 -15.62 2.36
N GLN A 144 10.73 -15.10 3.55
CA GLN A 144 11.23 -15.89 4.69
C GLN A 144 10.24 -16.95 5.20
N MET A 145 8.95 -16.62 5.31
CA MET A 145 7.96 -17.55 5.89
C MET A 145 7.47 -18.58 4.88
N MET A 146 7.36 -18.22 3.59
CA MET A 146 6.74 -19.09 2.58
C MET A 146 7.71 -19.69 1.54
N GLY A 147 8.95 -19.18 1.39
CA GLY A 147 9.83 -19.65 0.31
C GLY A 147 9.33 -19.23 -1.08
N ILE A 148 8.72 -18.06 -1.14
CA ILE A 148 8.30 -17.39 -2.38
C ILE A 148 9.45 -16.51 -2.85
N LYS A 149 9.66 -16.44 -4.17
CA LYS A 149 10.40 -15.34 -4.81
C LYS A 149 9.43 -14.49 -5.59
N PHE A 150 9.24 -13.25 -5.17
CA PHE A 150 8.51 -12.27 -5.99
C PHE A 150 9.40 -11.88 -7.17
N LYS A 151 8.89 -12.08 -8.39
CA LYS A 151 9.50 -11.55 -9.61
C LYS A 151 9.28 -10.03 -9.71
#